data_AF-A0A7C6DC14-F1
#
_entry.id   AF-A0A7C6DC14-F1
#
_cell.length_a   1.000
_cell.length_b   1.000
_cell.length_c   1.000
_cell.angle_alpha   90.00
_cell.angle_beta   90.00
_cell.angle_gamma   90.00
#
_symmetry.space_group_name_H-M   'P 1'
#
loop_
_entity.id
_entity.type
_entity.pdbx_description
1 polymer ?
#
loop_
_entity_poly.entity_id
_entity_poly.type
_entity_poly.pdbx_seq_one_letter_code
_entity_poly.pdbx_strand_id
1 'polypeptide(L)' 'MRLIDYRYTRQDCDSGKLGCCGLSGGGLQTIWLAALDDRVKYSAVSGYFYGYLDSLLKMPQNCSCNFVPNLWKHVDMGD' A
#
# COMPACT_ATOMS: atom_id res chain seq x y z
N MET A 1 -10.69 7.33 0.42
CA MET A 1 -9.37 7.59 1.02
C MET A 1 -9.42 8.86 1.86
N ARG A 2 -9.93 8.78 3.10
CA ARG A 2 -10.37 9.97 3.88
C ARG A 2 -9.27 11.00 4.13
N LEU A 3 -8.03 10.57 4.34
CA LEU A 3 -6.91 11.51 4.56
C LEU A 3 -6.59 12.33 3.31
N ILE A 4 -6.68 11.73 2.13
CA ILE A 4 -6.56 12.47 0.86
C ILE A 4 -7.71 13.47 0.76
N ASP A 5 -8.95 13.04 1.05
CA ASP A 5 -10.13 13.92 0.98
C ASP A 5 -9.97 15.15 1.90
N TYR A 6 -9.49 14.94 3.13
CA TYR A 6 -9.16 16.03 4.05
C TYR A 6 -8.03 16.93 3.51
N ARG A 7 -6.98 16.35 2.93
CA ARG A 7 -5.88 17.14 2.34
C ARG A 7 -6.39 18.11 1.27
N TYR A 8 -7.39 17.74 0.47
CA TYR A 8 -7.96 18.64 -0.54
C TYR A 8 -8.76 19.81 0.04
N THR A 9 -9.11 19.79 1.33
CA THR A 9 -9.72 20.95 2.01
C THR A 9 -8.68 21.93 2.56
N ARG A 10 -7.40 21.55 2.56
CA ARG A 10 -6.29 22.34 3.10
C ARG A 10 -5.67 23.26 2.05
N GLN A 11 -5.71 24.56 2.29
CA GLN A 11 -5.17 25.58 1.38
C GLN A 11 -3.63 25.63 1.34
N ASP A 12 -2.96 25.10 2.37
CA ASP A 12 -1.49 24.98 2.46
C ASP A 12 -0.94 23.75 1.72
N CYS A 13 -1.80 22.92 1.12
CA CYS A 13 -1.41 21.75 0.35
C CYS A 13 -1.59 22.00 -1.15
N ASP A 14 -0.55 21.72 -1.94
CA ASP A 14 -0.64 21.76 -3.40
C ASP A 14 -1.49 20.58 -3.92
N SER A 15 -2.68 20.86 -4.44
CA SER A 15 -3.63 19.86 -4.93
C SER A 15 -3.13 19.08 -6.17
N GLY A 16 -2.16 19.62 -6.91
CA GLY A 16 -1.53 18.98 -8.06
C GLY A 16 -0.37 18.05 -7.72
N LYS A 17 0.14 18.11 -6.48
CA LYS A 17 1.32 17.33 -6.02
C LYS A 17 0.99 16.48 -4.81
N LEU A 18 0.38 15.31 -5.06
CA LEU A 18 0.14 14.31 -4.02
C LEU A 18 1.07 13.11 -4.22
N GLY A 19 1.90 12.85 -3.20
CA GLY A 19 2.69 11.63 -3.12
C GLY A 19 2.35 10.84 -1.86
N CYS A 20 2.64 9.54 -1.87
CA CYS A 20 2.58 8.68 -0.69
C CYS A 20 3.87 7.86 -0.55
N CYS A 21 4.24 7.54 0.69
CA CYS A 21 5.37 6.66 0.95
C CYS A 21 5.13 5.83 2.21
N GLY A 22 5.78 4.67 2.28
CA GLY A 22 5.62 3.78 3.41
C GLY A 22 6.64 2.65 3.45
N LEU A 23 6.92 2.19 4.67
CA LEU A 23 7.87 1.12 4.98
C LEU A 23 7.13 -0.10 5.55
N SER A 24 7.51 -1.31 5.14
CA SER A 24 6.96 -2.56 5.68
C SER A 24 5.44 -2.62 5.49
N GLY A 25 4.63 -2.73 6.55
CA GLY A 25 3.17 -2.62 6.46
C GLY A 25 2.68 -1.29 5.88
N GLY A 26 3.45 -0.20 6.00
CA GLY A 26 3.16 1.05 5.29
C GLY A 26 3.38 0.95 3.78
N GLY A 27 4.25 0.04 3.32
CA GLY A 27 4.44 -0.26 1.91
C GLY A 27 3.22 -0.93 1.27
N LEU A 28 2.55 -1.85 1.99
CA LEU A 28 1.22 -2.39 1.62
C LEU A 28 0.26 -1.24 1.34
N GLN A 29 0.10 -0.36 2.34
CA GLN A 29 -0.84 0.76 2.26
C GLN A 29 -0.48 1.69 1.09
N THR A 30 0.81 1.93 0.85
CA THR A 30 1.31 2.77 -0.23
C THR A 30 0.95 2.19 -1.61
N ILE A 31 1.19 0.89 -1.85
CA ILE A 31 0.85 0.23 -3.11
C ILE A 31 -0.67 0.30 -3.36
N TRP A 32 -1.48 -0.16 -2.40
CA TRP A 32 -2.93 -0.20 -2.60
C TRP A 32 -3.54 1.19 -2.71
N LEU A 33 -3.01 2.16 -1.97
CA LEU A 33 -3.44 3.56 -2.11
C LEU A 33 -3.15 4.10 -3.51
N ALA A 34 -1.94 3.87 -4.02
CA ALA A 34 -1.54 4.31 -5.35
C ALA A 34 -2.32 3.59 -6.47
N ALA A 35 -2.67 2.32 -6.27
CA ALA A 35 -3.43 1.54 -7.24
C ALA A 35 -4.93 1.89 -7.27
N LEU A 36 -5.51 2.36 -6.16
CA LEU A 36 -6.95 2.57 -6.02
C LEU A 36 -7.38 4.05 -6.10
N ASP A 37 -6.43 5.00 -6.09
CA ASP A 37 -6.75 6.44 -6.07
C ASP A 37 -5.81 7.23 -7.00
N ASP A 38 -6.30 7.54 -8.21
CA ASP A 38 -5.57 8.24 -9.27
C ASP A 38 -5.09 9.66 -8.89
N ARG A 39 -5.54 10.19 -7.75
CA ARG A 39 -5.03 11.47 -7.22
C ARG A 39 -3.57 11.34 -6.78
N VAL A 40 -3.11 10.14 -6.40
CA VAL A 40 -1.71 9.88 -6.06
C VAL A 40 -0.86 9.93 -7.33
N LYS A 41 0.10 10.86 -7.38
CA LYS A 41 0.99 11.06 -8.54
C LYS A 41 2.36 10.44 -8.37
N TYR A 42 2.77 10.20 -7.13
CA TYR A 42 4.08 9.65 -6.79
C TYR A 42 3.93 8.65 -5.64
N SER A 43 4.59 7.50 -5.74
CA SER A 43 4.62 6.52 -4.66
C SER A 43 6.05 6.05 -4.41
N ALA A 44 6.40 5.89 -3.13
CA ALA A 44 7.68 5.30 -2.72
C ALA A 44 7.42 4.17 -1.73
N VAL A 45 7.60 2.94 -2.20
CA VAL A 45 7.36 1.71 -1.43
C VAL A 45 8.70 1.19 -0.93
N SER A 46 8.79 0.91 0.37
CA SER A 46 10.00 0.36 0.98
C SER A 46 9.69 -0.88 1.82
N GLY A 47 10.54 -1.90 1.73
CA GLY A 47 10.51 -3.08 2.59
C GLY A 47 9.21 -3.89 2.56
N TYR A 48 8.49 -3.91 1.41
CA TYR A 48 7.17 -4.56 1.32
C TYR A 48 7.04 -5.63 0.24
N PHE A 49 7.75 -5.57 -0.87
CA PHE A 49 7.62 -6.59 -1.93
C PHE A 49 8.11 -7.96 -1.43
N TYR A 50 7.19 -8.92 -1.37
CA TYR A 50 7.42 -10.33 -1.02
C TYR A 50 6.25 -11.20 -1.49
N GLY A 51 6.49 -12.51 -1.58
CA GLY A 51 5.45 -13.48 -1.94
C GLY A 51 4.34 -13.60 -0.90
N TYR A 52 3.07 -13.35 -1.21
CA TYR A 52 1.94 -13.53 -0.27
C TYR A 52 1.78 -14.98 0.17
N LEU A 53 1.82 -15.92 -0.78
CA LEU A 53 1.71 -17.34 -0.46
C LEU A 53 2.86 -17.78 0.44
N ASP A 54 4.08 -17.38 0.12
CA ASP A 54 5.27 -17.79 0.86
C ASP A 54 5.34 -17.11 2.23
N SER A 55 5.26 -15.78 2.27
CA SER A 55 5.49 -15.00 3.49
C SER A 55 4.34 -14.99 4.48
N LEU A 56 3.09 -15.16 4.03
CA LEU A 56 1.92 -15.08 4.92
C LEU A 56 1.28 -16.44 5.21
N LEU A 57 1.38 -17.41 4.29
CA LEU A 57 0.76 -18.74 4.47
C LEU A 57 1.78 -19.84 4.78
N LYS A 58 2.91 -19.90 4.07
CA LYS A 58 3.95 -20.92 4.34
C LYS A 58 4.87 -20.53 5.51
N MET A 59 5.01 -19.25 5.80
CA MET A 59 5.79 -18.71 6.92
C MET A 59 4.90 -17.97 7.94
N PRO A 60 3.95 -18.66 8.62
CA PRO A 60 2.93 -18.02 9.46
C PRO A 60 3.48 -17.32 10.71
N GLN A 61 4.76 -17.48 11.03
CA GLN A 61 5.45 -16.74 12.08
C GLN A 61 5.75 -15.27 11.72
N ASN A 62 5.62 -14.89 10.44
CA ASN A 62 5.73 -13.51 10.01
C ASN A 62 4.50 -12.69 10.41
N CYS A 63 4.56 -11.35 10.26
CA CYS A 63 3.41 -10.49 10.55
C CYS A 63 2.20 -10.89 9.70
N SER A 64 1.09 -11.22 10.34
CA SER A 64 -0.19 -11.51 9.67
C SER A 64 -0.96 -10.26 9.25
N CYS A 65 -0.43 -9.06 9.56
CA CYS A 65 -1.06 -7.77 9.33
C CYS A 65 -1.42 -7.46 7.85
N ASN A 66 -0.81 -8.18 6.90
CA ASN A 66 -1.06 -8.01 5.47
C ASN A 66 -1.94 -9.13 4.87
N PHE A 67 -2.41 -10.08 5.70
CA PHE A 67 -3.21 -11.22 5.23
C PHE A 67 -4.62 -10.78 4.81
N VAL A 68 -4.98 -11.14 3.59
CA VAL A 68 -6.34 -11.03 3.07
C VAL A 68 -6.75 -12.42 2.56
N PRO A 69 -7.88 -12.98 3.02
CA PRO A 69 -8.33 -14.31 2.60
C PRO A 69 -8.37 -14.46 1.07
N ASN A 70 -7.74 -15.53 0.57
CA ASN A 70 -7.66 -15.87 -0.86
C ASN A 70 -6.92 -14.88 -1.77
N LEU A 71 -6.36 -13.78 -1.28
CA LEU A 71 -5.71 -12.77 -2.15
C LEU A 71 -4.55 -13.33 -2.97
N TRP A 72 -3.77 -14.26 -2.38
CA TRP A 72 -2.66 -14.97 -3.04
C TRP A 72 -3.06 -15.76 -4.29
N LYS A 73 -4.35 -16.06 -4.49
CA LYS A 73 -4.86 -16.73 -5.70
C LYS A 73 -5.04 -15.79 -6.89
N HIS A 74 -4.97 -14.48 -6.65
CA HIS A 74 -5.29 -13.44 -7.64
C HIS A 74 -4.09 -12.56 -7.95
N VAL A 75 -3.22 -12.33 -6.98
CA VAL A 75 -2.03 -11.49 -7.13
C VAL A 75 -0.96 -11.94 -6.15
N ASP A 76 0.29 -11.87 -6.58
CA ASP A 76 1.45 -11.99 -5.72
C ASP A 76 2.32 -10.72 -5.82
N MET A 77 2.89 -10.26 -4.72
CA MET A 77 3.72 -9.03 -4.67
C MET A 77 5.21 -9.34 -4.86
N GLY A 78 5.58 -10.62 -4.93
CA GLY A 78 6.97 -11.05 -5.14
C GLY A 78 7.40 -11.15 -6.60
N ASP A 79 6.46 -11.15 -7.54
CA ASP A 79 6.69 -11.25 -9.00
C ASP A 79 6.77 -9.87 -9.69
#